data_AF-A0A7C3XKB8-F1
#
_entry.id   AF-A0A7C3XKB8-F1
#
_cell.length_a   1.000
_cell.length_b   1.000
_cell.length_c   1.000
_cell.angle_alpha   90.00
_cell.angle_beta   90.00
_cell.angle_gamma   90.00
#
_symmetry.space_group_name_H-M   'P 1'
#
loop_
_entity.id
_entity.type
_entity.pdbx_description
1 polymer ?
#
loop_
_entity_poly.entity_id
_entity_poly.type
_entity_poly.pdbx_seq_one_letter_code
_entity_poly.pdbx_strand_id
1 'polypeptide(L)'
;MGPISTVCSNTFEAPHVYKNNADSKYYMMVEDLSRHFELLTAISLGETWTKVNENWAIASRFTQDNQHWTDQVSHGEIIRSEGCDEMMQIDNINHCQIFIHGVTSANSSDVDYGLIPYELGMIRNYQ
;
A
#
# COMPACT_ATOMS: atom_id res chain seq x y z
N MET A 1 -23.16 -25.17 -12.43
CA MET A 1 -22.14 -24.15 -12.14
C MET A 1 -22.40 -23.64 -10.74
N GLY A 2 -21.41 -23.73 -9.84
CA GLY A 2 -21.55 -23.26 -8.46
C GLY A 2 -21.71 -21.73 -8.41
N PRO A 3 -22.17 -21.17 -7.28
CA PRO A 3 -22.22 -19.72 -7.11
C PRO A 3 -20.82 -19.13 -7.30
N ILE A 4 -20.73 -18.01 -8.01
CA ILE A 4 -19.53 -17.19 -8.08
C ILE A 4 -19.26 -16.73 -6.63
N SER A 5 -18.21 -17.26 -6.00
CA SER A 5 -17.74 -16.73 -4.73
C SER A 5 -16.86 -15.53 -5.02
N THR A 6 -17.28 -14.34 -4.60
CA THR A 6 -16.41 -13.16 -4.54
C THR A 6 -15.26 -13.46 -3.58
N VAL A 7 -14.05 -13.70 -4.09
CA VAL A 7 -12.88 -14.03 -3.25
C VAL A 7 -12.33 -12.79 -2.52
N CYS A 8 -12.71 -11.59 -2.96
CA CYS A 8 -12.37 -10.32 -2.32
C CYS A 8 -13.34 -9.23 -2.82
N SER A 9 -13.91 -8.41 -1.92
CA SER A 9 -14.72 -7.26 -2.32
C SER A 9 -14.00 -5.90 -2.21
N ASN A 10 -13.00 -5.77 -1.34
CA ASN A 10 -12.24 -4.53 -1.10
C ASN A 10 -10.74 -4.86 -0.88
N THR A 11 -10.41 -5.46 0.27
CA THR A 11 -9.02 -5.83 0.67
C THR A 11 -8.44 -6.97 -0.16
N PHE A 12 -7.56 -6.68 -1.10
CA PHE A 12 -7.16 -7.57 -2.18
C PHE A 12 -5.82 -8.29 -1.96
N GLU A 13 -4.68 -7.59 -2.04
CA GLU A 13 -3.35 -8.22 -2.07
C GLU A 13 -2.23 -7.34 -1.49
N ALA A 14 -0.97 -7.76 -1.68
CA ALA A 14 0.24 -7.02 -1.29
C ALA A 14 0.34 -6.54 0.18
N PRO A 15 0.00 -7.38 1.19
CA PRO A 15 0.08 -6.97 2.59
C PRO A 15 1.54 -6.77 3.03
N HIS A 16 1.81 -5.67 3.70
CA HIS A 16 3.07 -5.41 4.38
C HIS A 16 2.79 -5.04 5.84
N VAL A 17 3.45 -5.73 6.76
CA VAL A 17 3.27 -5.56 8.21
C VAL A 17 4.52 -4.99 8.83
N TYR A 18 4.37 -3.89 9.57
CA TYR A 18 5.47 -3.17 10.19
C TYR A 18 5.27 -3.02 11.68
N LYS A 19 6.38 -3.06 12.43
CA LYS A 19 6.43 -2.54 13.80
C LYS A 19 6.65 -1.03 13.73
N ASN A 20 5.73 -0.26 14.30
CA ASN A 20 5.82 1.19 14.34
C ASN A 20 6.51 1.65 15.62
N ASN A 21 7.67 2.28 15.51
CA ASN A 21 8.46 2.71 16.68
C ASN A 21 7.77 3.86 17.44
N ALA A 22 7.06 4.75 16.74
CA ALA A 22 6.40 5.90 17.35
C ALA A 22 5.32 5.57 18.41
N ASP A 23 4.65 4.41 18.30
CA ASP A 23 3.62 3.99 19.27
C ASP A 23 3.68 2.53 19.70
N SER A 24 4.72 1.81 19.27
CA SER A 24 4.94 0.39 19.56
C SER A 24 3.82 -0.55 19.12
N LYS A 25 2.94 -0.14 18.18
CA LYS A 25 1.94 -1.05 17.57
C LYS A 25 2.45 -1.67 16.29
N TYR A 26 1.67 -2.60 15.76
CA TYR A 26 1.84 -3.11 14.41
C TYR A 26 0.84 -2.44 13.48
N TYR A 27 1.28 -2.21 12.24
CA TYR A 27 0.47 -1.65 11.17
C TYR A 27 0.58 -2.53 9.94
N MET A 28 -0.55 -2.80 9.30
CA MET A 28 -0.63 -3.50 8.03
C MET A 28 -1.09 -2.52 6.96
N MET A 29 -0.23 -2.31 5.97
CA MET A 29 -0.57 -1.68 4.71
C MET A 29 -1.00 -2.80 3.75
N VAL A 30 -2.20 -2.74 3.18
CA VAL A 30 -2.71 -3.78 2.28
C VAL A 30 -3.47 -3.15 1.13
N GLU A 31 -3.29 -3.69 -0.07
CA GLU A 31 -3.81 -3.10 -1.30
C GLU A 31 -5.28 -3.46 -1.51
N ASP A 32 -6.10 -2.46 -1.83
CA ASP A 32 -7.47 -2.61 -2.30
C ASP A 32 -7.50 -2.91 -3.81
N LEU A 33 -8.54 -3.59 -4.27
CA LEU A 33 -8.73 -3.91 -5.70
C LEU A 33 -8.68 -2.67 -6.62
N SER A 34 -9.03 -1.49 -6.09
CA SER A 34 -9.00 -0.19 -6.76
C SER A 34 -7.61 0.46 -6.75
N ARG A 35 -6.55 -0.29 -6.42
CA ARG A 35 -5.13 0.11 -6.49
C ARG A 35 -4.80 1.32 -5.61
N HIS A 36 -5.17 1.20 -4.33
CA HIS A 36 -4.78 2.08 -3.23
C HIS A 36 -4.51 1.25 -1.98
N PHE A 37 -3.86 1.82 -0.97
CA PHE A 37 -3.61 1.11 0.29
C PHE A 37 -4.63 1.44 1.37
N GLU A 38 -5.17 0.40 1.97
CA GLU A 38 -5.80 0.40 3.28
C GLU A 38 -4.74 0.30 4.39
N LEU A 39 -5.07 0.81 5.58
CA LEU A 39 -4.25 0.68 6.77
C LEU A 39 -5.05 0.03 7.91
N LEU A 40 -4.48 -1.01 8.50
CA LEU A 40 -4.98 -1.67 9.70
C LEU A 40 -3.93 -1.59 10.82
N THR A 41 -4.36 -1.75 12.07
CA THR A 41 -3.48 -1.78 13.25
C THR A 41 -3.83 -2.92 14.21
N ALA A 42 -2.82 -3.41 14.93
CA ALA A 42 -2.95 -4.38 16.00
C ALA A 42 -1.91 -4.12 17.11
N ILE A 43 -2.20 -4.56 18.34
CA ILE A 43 -1.27 -4.44 19.47
C ILE A 43 -0.19 -5.53 19.41
N SER A 44 -0.53 -6.71 18.86
CA SER A 44 0.40 -7.82 18.61
C SER A 44 0.06 -8.54 17.29
N LEU A 45 1.02 -9.30 16.74
CA LEU A 45 0.87 -9.97 15.43
C LEU A 45 -0.23 -11.05 15.41
N GLY A 46 -0.57 -11.63 16.57
CA GLY A 46 -1.56 -12.71 16.70
C GLY A 46 -2.96 -12.25 17.09
N GLU A 47 -3.19 -10.94 17.19
CA GLU A 47 -4.46 -10.35 17.61
C GLU A 47 -5.33 -9.85 16.44
N THR A 48 -6.52 -9.36 16.77
CA THR A 48 -7.46 -8.77 15.81
C THR A 48 -6.88 -7.49 15.20
N TRP A 49 -6.85 -7.45 13.87
CA TRP A 49 -6.51 -6.27 13.09
C TRP A 49 -7.72 -5.36 12.93
N THR A 50 -7.56 -4.09 13.29
CA THR A 50 -8.61 -3.07 13.20
C THR A 50 -8.29 -2.09 12.07
N LYS A 51 -9.23 -1.87 11.16
CA LYS A 51 -9.09 -0.89 10.08
C LYS A 51 -8.99 0.53 10.64
N VAL A 52 -7.93 1.23 10.25
CA VAL A 52 -7.63 2.62 10.62
C VAL A 52 -8.08 3.57 9.51
N ASN A 53 -7.80 3.23 8.25
CA ASN A 53 -8.15 4.05 7.10
C ASN A 53 -8.29 3.18 5.83
N GLU A 54 -9.41 3.30 5.11
CA GLU A 54 -9.63 2.65 3.81
C GLU A 54 -8.70 3.22 2.73
N ASN A 55 -8.59 4.54 2.67
CA ASN A 55 -7.84 5.26 1.64
C ASN A 55 -6.60 5.89 2.26
N TRP A 56 -5.76 5.08 2.91
CA TRP A 56 -4.55 5.56 3.55
C TRP A 56 -3.63 6.20 2.50
N ALA A 57 -3.22 5.44 1.49
CA ALA A 57 -2.47 5.97 0.36
C ALA A 57 -3.22 5.73 -0.96
N ILE A 58 -3.74 6.82 -1.55
CA ILE A 58 -4.45 6.84 -2.83
C ILE A 58 -3.88 7.95 -3.72
N ALA A 59 -3.82 7.75 -5.03
CA ALA A 59 -3.17 8.66 -5.97
C ALA A 59 -3.66 10.12 -5.85
N SER A 60 -4.96 10.32 -5.60
CA SER A 60 -5.58 11.65 -5.45
C SER A 60 -5.12 12.45 -4.23
N ARG A 61 -4.44 11.81 -3.26
CA ARG A 61 -3.85 12.48 -2.09
C ARG A 61 -2.46 13.04 -2.34
N PHE A 62 -1.82 12.69 -3.46
CA PHE A 62 -0.43 13.05 -3.71
C PHE A 62 -0.31 13.97 -4.91
N THR A 63 0.65 14.89 -4.82
CA THR A 63 1.10 15.68 -5.98
C THR A 63 2.25 14.95 -6.63
N GLN A 64 2.26 14.89 -7.96
CA GLN A 64 3.34 14.28 -8.73
C GLN A 64 4.33 15.38 -9.14
N ASP A 65 5.61 15.23 -8.78
CA ASP A 65 6.66 16.26 -8.94
C ASP A 65 6.97 16.60 -10.41
N ASN A 66 6.58 15.73 -11.35
CA ASN A 66 6.84 15.86 -12.79
C ASN A 66 5.53 15.72 -13.58
N GLN A 67 5.61 15.18 -14.80
CA GLN A 67 4.45 14.76 -15.57
C GLN A 67 3.64 13.72 -14.77
N HIS A 68 2.32 13.80 -14.92
CA HIS A 68 1.41 12.77 -14.42
C HIS A 68 1.75 11.41 -15.05
N TRP A 69 2.18 10.46 -14.22
CA TRP A 69 2.70 9.16 -14.63
C TRP A 69 1.90 7.99 -14.05
N THR A 70 1.07 8.23 -13.02
CA THR A 70 0.22 7.18 -12.46
C THR A 70 -1.11 7.69 -11.92
N ASP A 71 -2.14 6.85 -12.07
CA ASP A 71 -3.45 6.97 -11.42
C ASP A 71 -3.61 6.03 -10.22
N GLN A 72 -2.58 5.23 -9.91
CA GLN A 72 -2.65 4.09 -9.01
C GLN A 72 -1.55 4.17 -7.96
N VAL A 73 -1.86 3.72 -6.74
CA VAL A 73 -0.88 3.47 -5.68
C VAL A 73 -0.97 1.98 -5.39
N SER A 74 -0.25 1.21 -6.19
CA SER A 74 -0.27 -0.26 -6.20
C SER A 74 0.96 -0.80 -5.46
N HIS A 75 1.03 -2.12 -5.19
CA HIS A 75 2.11 -2.85 -4.52
C HIS A 75 3.39 -2.05 -4.22
N GLY A 76 3.64 -1.86 -2.93
CA GLY A 76 4.69 -0.99 -2.45
C GLY A 76 5.18 -1.39 -1.08
N GLU A 77 6.22 -0.72 -0.62
CA GLU A 77 6.88 -0.98 0.65
C GLU A 77 7.24 0.34 1.33
N ILE A 78 7.08 0.41 2.65
CA ILE A 78 7.53 1.55 3.44
C ILE A 78 9.04 1.42 3.62
N ILE A 79 9.77 2.51 3.43
CA ILE A 79 11.20 2.56 3.69
C ILE A 79 11.45 2.35 5.20
N ARG A 80 12.12 1.23 5.54
CA ARG A 80 12.46 0.85 6.92
C ARG A 80 13.56 1.73 7.49
N SER A 81 13.48 2.05 8.78
CA SER A 81 14.34 3.05 9.41
C SER A 81 15.55 2.48 10.17
N GLU A 82 15.42 1.28 10.76
CA GLU A 82 16.44 0.71 11.65
C GLU A 82 17.25 -0.44 11.03
N GLY A 83 17.10 -0.67 9.73
CA GLY A 83 17.89 -1.65 8.97
C GLY A 83 17.05 -2.65 8.17
N CYS A 84 17.66 -3.80 7.86
CA CYS A 84 17.07 -4.85 7.03
C CYS A 84 16.90 -6.18 7.78
N ASP A 85 16.62 -6.12 9.08
CA ASP A 85 16.36 -7.31 9.90
C ASP A 85 14.91 -7.81 9.75
N GLU A 86 14.58 -8.88 10.47
CA GLU A 86 13.28 -9.53 10.45
C GLU A 86 12.19 -8.77 11.22
N MET A 87 12.54 -7.71 11.97
CA MET A 87 11.60 -7.00 12.84
C MET A 87 10.69 -6.03 12.08
N MET A 88 11.03 -5.71 10.82
CA MET A 88 10.23 -4.87 9.92
C MET A 88 9.85 -3.51 10.55
N GLN A 89 10.82 -2.84 11.16
CA GLN A 89 10.59 -1.60 11.89
C GLN A 89 10.55 -0.37 10.97
N ILE A 90 9.62 0.54 11.28
CA ILE A 90 9.52 1.88 10.70
C ILE A 90 9.47 2.92 11.83
N ASP A 91 9.96 4.13 11.55
CA ASP A 91 10.00 5.20 12.56
C ASP A 91 8.59 5.63 12.98
N ASN A 92 7.78 6.01 11.98
CA ASN A 92 6.44 6.53 12.21
C ASN A 92 5.54 6.28 11.00
N ILE A 93 4.48 5.50 11.18
CA ILE A 93 3.48 5.22 10.13
C ILE A 93 2.84 6.51 9.57
N ASN A 94 2.74 7.58 10.36
CA ASN A 94 2.19 8.86 9.91
C ASN A 94 3.23 9.78 9.28
N HIS A 95 4.52 9.39 9.24
CA HIS A 95 5.60 10.20 8.65
C HIS A 95 6.63 9.28 7.98
N CYS A 96 6.29 8.77 6.80
CA CYS A 96 7.11 7.78 6.11
C CYS A 96 7.32 8.09 4.63
N GLN A 97 8.17 7.28 3.98
CA GLN A 97 8.33 7.23 2.53
C GLN A 97 7.86 5.87 2.06
N ILE A 98 7.11 5.84 0.96
CA ILE A 98 6.51 4.62 0.41
C ILE A 98 7.03 4.46 -1.01
N PHE A 99 7.74 3.37 -1.27
CA PHE A 99 8.09 2.95 -2.62
C PHE A 99 6.89 2.21 -3.22
N ILE A 100 6.50 2.54 -4.45
CA ILE A 100 5.32 1.95 -5.10
C ILE A 100 5.64 1.60 -6.56
N HIS A 101 4.89 0.66 -7.12
CA HIS A 101 4.69 0.61 -8.56
C HIS A 101 3.37 1.27 -8.95
N GLY A 102 3.34 1.89 -10.13
CA GLY A 102 2.18 2.63 -10.63
C GLY A 102 2.16 2.68 -12.16
N VAL A 103 0.98 2.95 -12.69
CA VAL A 103 0.72 3.14 -14.11
C VAL A 103 -0.48 4.08 -14.28
N THR A 104 -0.63 4.72 -15.44
CA THR A 104 -1.86 5.45 -15.77
C THR A 104 -2.94 4.48 -16.22
N SER A 105 -4.20 4.85 -16.01
CA SER A 105 -5.36 4.06 -16.44
C SER A 105 -5.35 3.85 -17.96
N ALA A 106 -4.91 4.87 -18.71
CA ALA A 106 -4.76 4.80 -20.17
C ALA A 106 -3.78 3.71 -20.61
N ASN A 107 -2.72 3.46 -19.83
CA ASN A 107 -1.70 2.46 -20.15
C ASN A 107 -2.00 1.07 -19.57
N SER A 108 -3.05 0.91 -18.76
CA SER A 108 -3.41 -0.38 -18.13
C SER A 108 -4.76 -0.97 -18.58
N SER A 109 -5.69 -0.17 -19.11
CA SER A 109 -7.09 -0.61 -19.28
C SER A 109 -7.30 -1.69 -20.35
N ASP A 110 -6.46 -1.71 -21.39
CA ASP A 110 -6.58 -2.61 -22.55
C ASP A 110 -5.36 -3.53 -22.73
N VAL A 111 -4.60 -3.76 -21.65
CA VAL A 111 -3.36 -4.55 -21.66
C VAL A 111 -3.51 -5.75 -20.74
N ASP A 112 -3.08 -6.93 -21.20
CA ASP A 112 -3.03 -8.12 -20.34
C ASP A 112 -2.21 -7.84 -19.08
N TYR A 113 -2.67 -8.31 -17.91
CA TYR A 113 -2.09 -7.95 -16.61
C TYR A 113 -0.55 -8.09 -16.55
N GLY A 114 -0.01 -9.19 -17.07
CA GLY A 114 1.44 -9.45 -17.07
C GLY A 114 2.26 -8.58 -18.03
N LEU A 115 1.60 -7.76 -18.86
CA LEU A 115 2.22 -6.86 -19.84
C LEU A 115 2.00 -5.37 -19.49
N ILE A 116 1.31 -5.07 -18.38
CA ILE A 116 1.10 -3.68 -17.95
C ILE A 116 2.45 -3.02 -17.67
N PRO A 117 2.73 -1.83 -18.25
CA PRO A 117 4.01 -1.16 -18.12
C PRO A 117 4.11 -0.39 -16.81
N TYR A 118 4.18 -1.10 -15.69
CA TYR A 118 4.36 -0.50 -14.38
C TYR A 118 5.72 0.21 -14.27
N GLU A 119 5.70 1.42 -13.71
CA GLU A 119 6.90 2.17 -13.35
C GLU A 119 7.00 2.27 -11.82
N LEU A 120 8.22 2.49 -11.32
CA LEU A 120 8.50 2.62 -9.90
C LEU A 120 8.57 4.09 -9.49
N GLY A 121 7.89 4.42 -8.40
CA GLY A 121 7.84 5.75 -7.82
C GLY A 121 8.04 5.75 -6.32
N MET A 122 8.18 6.94 -5.74
CA MET A 122 8.29 7.10 -4.30
C MET A 122 7.40 8.24 -3.82
N ILE A 123 6.48 7.91 -2.91
CA ILE A 123 5.72 8.88 -2.13
C ILE A 123 6.63 9.35 -1.00
N ARG A 124 6.87 10.66 -0.92
CA ARG A 124 7.69 11.30 0.11
C ARG A 124 6.84 12.17 1.00
N ASN A 125 7.32 12.43 2.22
CA ASN A 125 6.67 13.32 3.18
C ASN A 125 5.20 12.94 3.45
N TYR A 126 4.91 11.64 3.50
CA TYR A 126 3.56 11.17 3.82
C TYR A 126 3.13 11.68 5.19
N GLN A 127 1.88 12.15 5.31
CA GLN A 127 1.26 12.71 6.53
C GLN A 127 -0.22 12.33 6.62
#